data_AF-A0A507F3G4-F1
#
_entry.id   AF-A0A507F3G4-F1
#
_cell.length_a   1.000
_cell.length_b   1.000
_cell.length_c   1.000
_cell.angle_alpha   90.00
_cell.angle_beta   90.00
_cell.angle_gamma   90.00
#
_symmetry.space_group_name_H-M   'P 1'
#
loop_
_entity.id
_entity.type
_entity.pdbx_description
1 polymer ?
#
loop_
_entity_poly.entity_id
_entity_poly.type
_entity_poly.pdbx_seq_one_letter_code
_entity_poly.pdbx_strand_id
1 'polypeptide(L)'
;MFLQGYAETNDLMEILANDVLITRTGDTSKWEIVYRDESPHGHDKSLAIKAAKEQYASNPPLIVFVGDGVSDISAARVADIVFAKKGKDLEKWCIRESVDYIPWEDFRTILNVTQLVNFVRQKRGQHIRITDTPLFASG
;
A
#
# COMPACT_ATOMS: atom_id res chain seq x y z
N MET A 1 -20.93 -1.91 -4.06
CA MET A 1 -21.19 -0.72 -3.20
C MET A 1 -20.02 0.24 -3.32
N PHE A 2 -20.20 1.46 -3.86
CA PHE A 2 -19.13 2.46 -3.95
C PHE A 2 -19.10 3.28 -2.66
N LEU A 3 -18.09 3.06 -1.82
CA LEU A 3 -17.74 3.98 -0.73
C LEU A 3 -16.67 4.93 -1.28
N GLN A 4 -16.97 6.23 -1.35
CA GLN A 4 -15.96 7.25 -1.63
C GLN A 4 -15.40 7.72 -0.29
N GLY A 5 -14.13 7.41 -0.02
CA GLY A 5 -13.37 8.02 1.06
C GLY A 5 -12.83 9.37 0.60
N TYR A 6 -13.14 10.44 1.33
CA TYR A 6 -12.63 11.79 1.05
C TYR A 6 -11.23 11.97 1.66
N ALA A 7 -10.25 12.33 0.82
CA ALA A 7 -8.99 12.93 1.25
C ALA A 7 -9.04 14.46 1.00
N GLU A 8 -8.19 15.24 1.67
CA GLU A 8 -8.24 16.71 1.62
C GLU A 8 -7.88 17.33 0.26
N THR A 9 -7.31 16.54 -0.66
CA THR A 9 -7.25 16.84 -2.10
C THR A 9 -8.34 16.04 -2.79
N ASN A 10 -8.98 16.58 -3.84
CA ASN A 10 -10.03 15.90 -4.65
C ASN A 10 -9.54 14.61 -5.37
N ASP A 11 -8.51 13.95 -4.88
CA ASP A 11 -8.03 12.67 -5.36
C ASP A 11 -8.99 11.58 -4.88
N LEU A 12 -9.59 10.90 -5.86
CA LEU A 12 -10.47 9.77 -5.61
C LEU A 12 -9.66 8.61 -5.04
N MET A 13 -9.96 8.21 -3.80
CA MET A 13 -9.46 6.95 -3.24
C MET A 13 -10.17 5.79 -3.93
N GLU A 14 -9.43 5.00 -4.69
CA GLU A 14 -9.96 3.76 -5.29
C GLU A 14 -10.06 2.67 -4.21
N ILE A 15 -11.23 2.02 -4.14
CA ILE A 15 -11.45 0.87 -3.27
C ILE A 15 -11.54 -0.39 -4.13
N LEU A 16 -10.62 -1.31 -3.90
CA LEU A 16 -10.61 -2.63 -4.51
C LEU A 16 -11.07 -3.67 -3.47
N ALA A 17 -12.23 -4.27 -3.71
CA ALA A 17 -12.81 -5.29 -2.84
C ALA A 17 -13.70 -6.26 -3.63
N ASN A 18 -13.92 -7.45 -3.08
CA ASN A 18 -14.96 -8.35 -3.56
C ASN A 18 -16.31 -7.64 -3.51
N ASP A 19 -17.19 -7.94 -4.47
CA ASP A 19 -18.54 -7.41 -4.47
C ASP A 19 -19.51 -8.42 -3.84
N VAL A 20 -20.75 -8.01 -3.66
CA VAL A 20 -21.81 -8.84 -3.11
C VAL A 20 -23.02 -8.82 -4.03
N LEU A 21 -23.46 -10.00 -4.45
CA LEU A 21 -24.75 -10.17 -5.11
C LEU A 21 -25.80 -10.46 -4.05
N ILE A 22 -26.85 -9.64 -4.00
CA ILE A 22 -27.99 -9.85 -3.11
C ILE A 22 -29.21 -10.17 -3.96
N THR A 23 -29.75 -11.38 -3.79
CA THR A 23 -30.99 -11.81 -4.46
C THR A 23 -32.12 -11.85 -3.44
N ARG A 24 -33.22 -11.17 -3.75
CA ARG A 24 -34.43 -11.17 -2.91
C ARG A 24 -35.48 -12.11 -3.48
N THR A 25 -36.09 -12.92 -2.64
CA THR A 25 -37.16 -13.84 -3.02
C THR A 25 -38.26 -13.77 -1.98
N GLY A 26 -39.33 -13.02 -2.29
CA GLY A 26 -40.36 -12.64 -1.32
C GLY A 26 -39.74 -11.88 -0.14
N ASP A 27 -40.01 -12.36 1.08
CA ASP A 27 -39.49 -11.78 2.33
C ASP A 27 -38.08 -12.28 2.70
N THR A 28 -37.45 -13.14 1.87
CA THR A 28 -36.12 -13.69 2.12
C THR A 28 -35.06 -13.04 1.24
N SER A 29 -33.83 -12.94 1.75
CA SER A 29 -32.66 -12.47 0.99
C SER A 29 -31.54 -13.49 1.07
N LYS A 30 -30.93 -13.80 -0.07
CA LYS A 30 -29.68 -14.57 -0.18
C LYS A 30 -28.57 -13.62 -0.63
N TRP A 31 -27.37 -13.79 -0.07
CA TRP A 31 -26.18 -13.08 -0.51
C TRP A 31 -25.11 -14.06 -0.99
N GLU A 32 -24.37 -13.65 -2.01
CA GLU A 32 -23.25 -14.40 -2.60
C GLU A 32 -22.08 -13.44 -2.82
N ILE A 33 -20.86 -13.91 -2.53
CA ILE A 33 -19.65 -13.13 -2.79
C ILE A 33 -19.35 -13.20 -4.27
N VAL A 34 -19.16 -12.04 -4.90
CA VAL A 34 -18.59 -11.93 -6.23
C VAL A 34 -17.10 -11.69 -6.06
N TYR A 35 -16.32 -12.76 -6.18
CA TYR A 35 -14.86 -12.69 -6.08
C TYR A 35 -14.26 -11.92 -7.26
N ARG A 36 -13.20 -11.16 -7.00
CA ARG A 36 -12.50 -10.38 -8.03
C ARG A 36 -11.58 -11.24 -8.91
N ASP A 37 -11.10 -12.35 -8.36
CA ASP A 37 -10.20 -13.27 -9.03
C ASP A 37 -10.34 -14.70 -8.48
N GLU A 38 -9.68 -15.64 -9.15
CA GLU A 38 -9.70 -17.07 -8.81
C GLU A 38 -8.66 -17.44 -7.72
N SER A 39 -8.08 -16.46 -7.02
CA SER A 39 -7.12 -16.75 -5.96
C SER A 39 -7.80 -17.44 -4.76
N PRO A 40 -7.04 -18.13 -3.88
CA PRO A 40 -7.62 -18.81 -2.72
C PRO A 40 -8.42 -17.93 -1.76
N HIS A 41 -8.19 -16.60 -1.77
CA HIS A 41 -8.94 -15.63 -0.98
C HIS A 41 -9.93 -14.81 -1.83
N GLY A 42 -10.00 -15.10 -3.13
CA GLY A 42 -10.81 -14.42 -4.13
C GLY A 42 -10.47 -12.95 -4.36
N HIS A 43 -9.34 -12.49 -3.79
CA HIS A 43 -8.81 -11.14 -3.96
C HIS A 43 -7.29 -11.15 -3.70
N ASP A 44 -6.50 -11.42 -4.74
CA ASP A 44 -5.05 -11.29 -4.69
C ASP A 44 -4.64 -9.82 -4.82
N LYS A 45 -4.32 -9.22 -3.68
CA LYS A 45 -3.83 -7.84 -3.55
C LYS A 45 -2.57 -7.58 -4.40
N SER A 46 -1.79 -8.61 -4.75
CA SER A 46 -0.61 -8.47 -5.60
C SER A 46 -0.97 -8.04 -7.03
N LEU A 47 -2.16 -8.40 -7.53
CA LEU A 47 -2.61 -8.05 -8.88
C LEU A 47 -2.81 -6.54 -9.02
N ALA A 48 -3.39 -5.90 -8.01
CA ALA A 48 -3.54 -4.44 -7.98
C ALA A 48 -2.19 -3.72 -7.97
N ILE A 49 -1.23 -4.22 -7.19
CA ILE A 49 0.12 -3.65 -7.13
C ILE A 49 0.83 -3.79 -8.49
N LYS A 50 0.74 -4.96 -9.13
CA LYS A 50 1.32 -5.19 -10.46
C LYS A 50 0.69 -4.28 -11.52
N ALA A 51 -0.64 -4.18 -11.53
CA ALA A 51 -1.36 -3.28 -12.43
C ALA A 51 -0.92 -1.82 -12.25
N ALA A 52 -0.73 -1.35 -11.00
CA ALA A 52 -0.20 -0.03 -10.74
C ALA A 52 1.24 0.15 -11.26
N LYS A 53 2.12 -0.84 -11.05
CA LYS A 53 3.50 -0.80 -11.59
C LYS A 53 3.51 -0.75 -13.13
N GLU A 54 2.64 -1.51 -13.78
CA GLU A 54 2.49 -1.53 -15.24
C GLU A 54 1.92 -0.21 -15.78
N GLN A 55 0.86 0.31 -15.15
CA GLN A 55 0.21 1.57 -15.55
C GLN A 55 1.19 2.75 -15.53
N TYR A 56 2.11 2.77 -14.57
CA TYR A 56 3.09 3.84 -14.39
C TYR A 56 4.51 3.42 -14.78
N ALA A 57 4.69 2.45 -15.69
CA ALA A 57 6.00 1.87 -16.01
C ALA A 57 7.10 2.87 -16.41
N SER A 58 6.74 4.03 -16.99
CA SER A 58 7.68 5.10 -17.35
C SER A 58 8.20 5.90 -16.15
N ASN A 59 7.44 5.94 -15.06
CA ASN A 59 7.82 6.58 -13.80
C ASN A 59 7.12 5.84 -12.65
N PRO A 60 7.59 4.63 -12.29
CA PRO A 60 6.87 3.77 -11.37
C PRO A 60 6.78 4.42 -9.98
N PRO A 61 5.60 4.41 -9.35
CA PRO A 61 5.46 4.92 -7.99
C PRO A 61 6.23 4.02 -7.03
N LEU A 62 6.63 4.61 -5.90
CA LEU A 62 7.07 3.82 -4.76
C LEU A 62 5.83 3.24 -4.08
N ILE A 63 5.73 1.92 -4.01
CA ILE A 63 4.58 1.22 -3.47
C ILE A 63 4.84 0.83 -2.02
N VAL A 64 4.09 1.47 -1.13
CA VAL A 64 4.06 1.14 0.29
C VAL A 64 2.88 0.22 0.55
N PHE A 65 3.15 -0.92 1.18
CA PHE A 65 2.13 -1.86 1.60
C PHE A 65 2.12 -2.01 3.12
N VAL A 66 0.93 -1.98 3.72
CA VAL A 66 0.72 -2.11 5.16
C VAL A 66 -0.26 -3.27 5.40
N GLY A 67 0.18 -4.29 6.15
CA GLY A 67 -0.63 -5.48 6.41
C GLY A 67 -0.30 -6.17 7.73
N ASP A 68 -1.01 -7.26 7.99
CA ASP A 68 -0.89 -8.05 9.22
C ASP A 68 -1.06 -9.56 9.03
N GLY A 69 -1.79 -9.99 8.00
CA GLY A 69 -2.26 -11.38 7.86
C GLY A 69 -1.56 -12.20 6.78
N VAL A 70 -1.90 -13.49 6.72
CA VAL A 70 -1.41 -14.42 5.69
C VAL A 70 -1.87 -14.02 4.28
N SER A 71 -3.07 -13.44 4.15
CA SER A 71 -3.59 -12.97 2.86
C SER A 71 -2.84 -11.76 2.31
N ASP A 72 -1.99 -11.11 3.11
CA ASP A 72 -1.17 -9.97 2.71
C ASP A 72 0.18 -10.38 2.11
N ILE A 73 0.58 -11.65 2.25
CA ILE A 73 1.87 -12.16 1.79
C ILE A 73 2.09 -11.90 0.30
N SER A 74 1.06 -12.12 -0.53
CA SER A 74 1.18 -11.92 -1.98
C SER A 74 1.48 -10.47 -2.34
N ALA A 75 0.88 -9.51 -1.63
CA ALA A 75 1.15 -8.09 -1.82
C ALA A 75 2.52 -7.69 -1.26
N ALA A 76 2.89 -8.18 -0.07
CA ALA A 76 4.18 -7.90 0.54
C ALA A 76 5.37 -8.35 -0.33
N ARG A 77 5.21 -9.45 -1.09
CA ARG A 77 6.24 -9.94 -2.04
C ARG A 77 6.55 -8.98 -3.19
N VAL A 78 5.62 -8.09 -3.54
CA VAL A 78 5.74 -7.23 -4.73
C VAL A 78 5.77 -5.74 -4.41
N ALA A 79 5.55 -5.36 -3.16
CA ALA A 79 5.68 -3.99 -2.68
C ALA A 79 7.15 -3.58 -2.50
N ASP A 80 7.42 -2.28 -2.52
CA ASP A 80 8.78 -1.75 -2.36
C ASP A 80 9.11 -1.48 -0.89
N ILE A 81 8.10 -1.12 -0.08
CA ILE A 81 8.20 -0.99 1.37
C ILE A 81 7.05 -1.77 2.00
N VAL A 82 7.37 -2.65 2.93
CA VAL A 82 6.39 -3.46 3.67
C VAL A 82 6.36 -3.04 5.13
N PHE A 83 5.17 -2.68 5.62
CA PHE A 83 4.89 -2.56 7.04
C PHE A 83 4.13 -3.79 7.52
N ALA A 84 4.73 -4.56 8.41
CA ALA A 84 4.11 -5.75 9.00
C ALA A 84 3.72 -5.49 10.45
N LYS A 85 2.46 -5.78 10.81
CA LYS A 85 1.98 -5.56 12.17
C LYS A 85 2.69 -6.49 13.15
N LYS A 86 3.21 -5.92 14.22
CA LYS A 86 4.00 -6.65 15.23
C LYS A 86 3.18 -7.75 15.90
N GLY A 87 3.79 -8.91 16.06
CA GLY A 87 3.20 -10.13 16.64
C GLY A 87 2.21 -10.86 15.74
N LYS A 88 2.05 -10.44 14.48
CA LYS A 88 1.07 -11.03 13.54
C LYS A 88 1.74 -11.91 12.49
N ASP A 89 0.92 -12.57 11.68
CA ASP A 89 1.39 -13.64 10.80
C ASP A 89 2.22 -13.11 9.62
N LEU A 90 1.93 -11.89 9.15
CA LEU A 90 2.77 -11.25 8.14
C LEU A 90 4.20 -11.00 8.67
N GLU A 91 4.36 -10.53 9.91
CA GLU A 91 5.68 -10.34 10.51
C GLU A 91 6.44 -11.66 10.63
N LYS A 92 5.79 -12.70 11.16
CA LYS A 92 6.40 -14.04 11.28
C LYS A 92 6.85 -14.57 9.92
N TRP A 93 6.05 -14.34 8.88
CA TRP A 93 6.38 -14.70 7.52
C TRP A 93 7.58 -13.91 6.99
N CYS A 94 7.61 -12.58 7.18
CA CYS A 94 8.74 -11.73 6.76
C CYS A 94 10.06 -12.18 7.41
N ILE A 95 10.04 -12.48 8.71
CA ILE A 95 11.21 -13.00 9.43
C ILE A 95 11.66 -14.35 8.85
N ARG A 96 10.71 -15.27 8.62
CA ARG A 96 11.03 -16.62 8.12
C ARG A 96 11.61 -16.61 6.72
N GLU A 97 11.09 -15.77 5.84
CA GLU A 97 11.50 -15.70 4.43
C GLU A 97 12.61 -14.65 4.18
N SER A 98 13.14 -14.01 5.23
CA SER A 98 14.13 -12.93 5.14
C SER A 98 13.69 -11.78 4.22
N VAL A 99 12.42 -11.38 4.32
CA VAL A 99 11.86 -10.23 3.58
C VAL A 99 12.02 -8.99 4.43
N ASP A 100 12.63 -7.93 3.86
CA ASP A 100 12.77 -6.64 4.54
C ASP A 100 11.38 -6.05 4.87
N TYR A 101 11.20 -5.64 6.11
CA TYR A 101 9.95 -5.07 6.59
C TYR A 101 10.19 -4.09 7.74
N ILE A 102 9.18 -3.25 7.98
CA ILE A 102 9.14 -2.31 9.09
C ILE A 102 8.05 -2.77 10.07
N PRO A 103 8.39 -3.21 11.29
CA PRO A 103 7.40 -3.57 12.29
C PRO A 103 6.60 -2.34 12.73
N TRP A 104 5.29 -2.48 12.90
CA TRP A 104 4.44 -1.41 13.45
C TRP A 104 3.47 -1.93 14.51
N GLU A 105 3.19 -1.09 15.51
CA GLU A 105 2.18 -1.34 16.54
C GLU A 105 0.96 -0.41 16.35
N ASP A 106 1.22 0.83 15.92
CA ASP A 106 0.22 1.83 15.59
C ASP A 106 0.61 2.66 14.35
N PHE A 107 -0.33 3.49 13.89
CA PHE A 107 -0.18 4.25 12.64
C PHE A 107 0.87 5.37 12.70
N ARG A 108 1.40 5.73 13.88
CA ARG A 108 2.44 6.79 14.00
C ARG A 108 3.73 6.35 13.32
N THR A 109 4.11 5.07 13.47
CA THR A 109 5.29 4.52 12.78
C THR A 109 5.15 4.62 11.27
N ILE A 110 3.98 4.25 10.75
CA ILE A 110 3.68 4.31 9.31
C ILE A 110 3.74 5.76 8.83
N LEU A 111 3.10 6.69 9.55
CA LEU A 111 3.11 8.11 9.22
C LEU A 111 4.53 8.70 9.20
N ASN A 112 5.32 8.47 10.26
CA ASN A 112 6.66 9.01 10.38
C ASN A 112 7.58 8.53 9.25
N VAL A 113 7.53 7.23 8.95
CA VAL A 113 8.37 6.65 7.88
C VAL A 113 7.92 7.14 6.52
N THR A 114 6.61 7.18 6.23
CA THR A 114 6.11 7.67 4.94
C THR A 114 6.45 9.14 4.71
N GLN A 115 6.38 9.98 5.75
CA GLN A 115 6.84 11.37 5.70
C GLN A 115 8.35 11.48 5.43
N LEU A 116 9.17 10.69 6.12
CA LEU A 116 10.62 10.66 5.91
C LEU A 116 10.97 10.24 4.48
N VAL A 117 10.34 9.18 3.98
CA VAL A 117 10.52 8.69 2.60
C VAL A 117 10.16 9.77 1.60
N ASN A 118 9.03 10.47 1.80
CA ASN A 118 8.62 11.58 0.94
C ASN A 118 9.65 12.72 0.95
N PHE A 119 10.12 13.12 2.13
CA PHE A 119 11.15 14.16 2.29
C PHE A 119 12.45 13.81 1.55
N VAL A 120 12.97 12.59 1.72
CA VAL A 120 14.20 12.14 1.05
C VAL A 120 14.02 12.10 -0.47
N ARG A 121 12.85 11.66 -0.97
CA ARG A 121 12.56 11.64 -2.41
C ARG A 121 12.54 13.05 -3.01
N GLN A 122 11.93 14.02 -2.34
CA GLN A 122 11.91 15.41 -2.79
C GLN A 122 13.32 16.01 -2.87
N LYS A 123 14.19 15.69 -1.89
CA LYS A 123 15.59 16.14 -1.89
C LYS A 123 16.44 15.48 -2.98
N ARG A 124 16.21 14.20 -3.30
CA ARG A 124 16.91 13.50 -4.39
C ARG A 124 16.48 13.98 -5.79
N GLY A 125 15.25 14.45 -5.93
CA GLY A 125 14.75 15.06 -7.17
C GLY A 125 15.26 16.49 -7.42
N GLN A 126 15.80 17.15 -6.38
CA GLN A 126 16.48 18.44 -6.52
C GLN A 126 17.97 18.20 -6.74
N HIS A 127 18.48 18.57 -7.91
CA HIS A 127 19.92 18.73 -8.12
C HIS A 127 20.36 19.95 -7.30
N ILE A 128 20.63 19.77 -6.01
CA ILE A 128 21.18 20.83 -5.16
C ILE A 128 22.58 21.12 -5.71
N ARG A 129 22.73 22.24 -6.43
CA ARG A 129 24.05 22.74 -6.75
C ARG A 129 24.72 23.08 -5.43
N ILE A 130 25.91 22.54 -5.20
CA ILE A 130 26.69 22.73 -3.97
C ILE A 130 26.91 24.24 -3.67
N THR A 131 26.75 25.10 -4.67
CA THR A 131 26.81 26.57 -4.58
C THR A 131 25.68 27.23 -3.78
N ASP A 132 24.58 26.53 -3.47
CA ASP A 132 23.44 27.10 -2.73
C ASP A 132 23.53 26.88 -1.21
N THR A 133 24.69 26.45 -0.72
CA THR A 133 24.97 26.34 0.73
C THR A 133 25.52 27.66 1.25
N PRO A 134 24.86 28.36 2.20
CA PRO A 134 25.33 29.65 2.72
C PRO A 134 26.54 29.53 3.68
N LEU A 135 27.30 28.43 3.62
CA LEU A 135 28.51 28.21 4.43
C LEU A 135 29.81 28.69 3.76
N PHE A 136 29.76 29.20 2.53
CA PHE A 136 30.91 29.79 1.84
C PHE A 136 30.62 31.16 1.18
N ALA A 137 29.48 31.78 1.49
CA ALA A 137 29.14 33.13 1.04
C ALA A 137 29.34 34.15 2.17
N SER A 138 30.56 34.27 2.67
CA SER A 138 31.16 35.49 3.28
C SER A 138 32.48 35.12 3.94
N GLY A 139 33.57 35.65 3.39
CA GLY A 139 34.95 35.45 3.83
C GLY A 139 35.91 35.60 2.66
#